data_AF-A0A3B0JB04-F1
#
_entry.id   AF-A0A3B0JB04-F1
#
_cell.length_a   1.000
_cell.length_b   1.000
_cell.length_c   1.000
_cell.angle_alpha   90.00
_cell.angle_beta   90.00
_cell.angle_gamma   90.00
#
_symmetry.space_group_name_H-M   'P 1'
#
loop_
_entity.id
_entity.type
_entity.pdbx_description
1 polymer ?
#
loop_
_entity_poly.entity_id
_entity_poly.type
_entity_poly.pdbx_seq_one_letter_code
_entity_poly.pdbx_strand_id
1 'polypeptide(L)'
;MTHLAEADLGLLKLNIFPSLNMVYYKSAIEEYKIFRRKDLGLCSNSYYKFYSHYVNEGILQTGRIGKAYSLALDHKFNICDSPDCFVCNVRRWDRLHKIPLFVVRKIIKKLFLKFKFASKS
;
A
#
# COMPACT_ATOMS: atom_id res chain seq x y z
N MET A 1 -11.26 5.80 -5.07
CA MET A 1 -10.70 7.16 -5.29
C MET A 1 -9.18 7.16 -5.24
N THR A 2 -8.53 6.95 -4.09
CA THR A 2 -7.05 7.06 -3.99
C THR A 2 -6.26 6.23 -5.00
N HIS A 3 -6.62 4.96 -5.26
CA HIS A 3 -5.95 4.15 -6.28
C HIS A 3 -6.13 4.66 -7.73
N LEU A 4 -7.18 5.43 -8.02
CA LEU A 4 -7.37 6.08 -9.32
C LEU A 4 -6.41 7.26 -9.45
N ALA A 5 -6.35 8.13 -8.43
CA ALA A 5 -5.34 9.18 -8.34
C ALA A 5 -3.90 8.62 -8.42
N GLU A 6 -3.62 7.47 -7.79
CA GLU A 6 -2.33 6.79 -7.93
C GLU A 6 -2.05 6.34 -9.38
N ALA A 7 -3.07 5.97 -10.15
CA ALA A 7 -2.96 5.61 -11.56
C ALA A 7 -2.69 6.84 -12.44
N ASP A 8 -3.50 7.90 -12.28
CA ASP A 8 -3.45 9.13 -13.07
C ASP A 8 -2.11 9.86 -12.89
N LEU A 9 -1.55 9.81 -11.68
CA LEU A 9 -0.24 10.37 -11.34
C LEU A 9 0.93 9.44 -11.71
N GLY A 10 0.67 8.32 -12.40
CA GLY A 10 1.67 7.37 -12.85
C GLY A 10 2.37 6.59 -11.73
N LEU A 11 1.93 6.71 -10.46
CA LEU A 11 2.58 6.11 -9.29
C LEU A 11 2.54 4.59 -9.32
N LEU A 12 1.57 4.00 -10.02
CA LEU A 12 1.47 2.55 -10.24
C LEU A 12 2.56 2.01 -11.18
N LYS A 13 3.11 2.84 -12.08
CA LYS A 13 4.23 2.48 -12.99
C LYS A 13 5.53 2.23 -12.22
N LEU A 14 5.64 2.72 -10.99
CA LEU A 14 6.81 2.57 -10.14
C LEU A 14 6.90 1.18 -9.48
N ASN A 15 5.90 0.31 -9.63
CA ASN A 15 5.97 -1.05 -9.07
C ASN A 15 7.10 -1.88 -9.69
N ILE A 16 7.87 -2.57 -8.85
CA ILE A 16 8.87 -3.57 -9.26
C ILE A 16 8.16 -4.89 -9.56
N PHE A 17 8.47 -5.50 -10.71
CA PHE A 17 7.93 -6.77 -11.20
C PHE A 17 6.41 -6.98 -10.94
N PRO A 18 5.53 -6.05 -11.37
CA PRO A 18 4.11 -6.16 -11.08
C PRO A 18 3.48 -7.41 -11.70
N SER A 19 4.06 -7.91 -12.81
CA SER A 19 3.70 -9.16 -13.50
C SER A 19 3.69 -10.42 -12.63
N LEU A 20 4.33 -10.42 -11.46
CA LEU A 20 4.27 -11.51 -10.47
C LEU A 20 2.91 -11.61 -9.77
N ASN A 21 2.06 -10.58 -9.86
CA ASN A 21 0.75 -10.54 -9.21
C ASN A 21 -0.27 -11.08 -10.20
N MET A 22 -0.45 -12.40 -10.18
CA MET A 22 -1.27 -13.13 -11.13
C MET A 22 -2.28 -14.06 -10.47
N VAL A 23 -3.40 -14.26 -11.13
CA VAL A 23 -4.51 -15.13 -10.70
C VAL A 23 -4.99 -15.94 -11.89
N TYR A 24 -5.26 -17.23 -11.69
CA TYR A 24 -5.90 -18.08 -12.67
C TYR A 24 -7.42 -17.90 -12.59
N TYR A 25 -8.08 -17.78 -13.74
CA TYR A 25 -9.54 -17.73 -13.84
C TYR A 25 -10.04 -18.64 -14.96
N LYS A 26 -11.23 -19.24 -14.77
CA LYS A 26 -11.96 -19.95 -15.83
C LYS A 26 -12.70 -18.92 -16.67
N SER A 27 -12.50 -18.93 -17.98
CA SER A 27 -13.18 -18.02 -18.91
C SER A 27 -14.59 -18.52 -19.25
N ALA A 28 -15.38 -17.68 -19.93
CA ALA A 28 -16.73 -18.04 -20.37
C ALA A 28 -16.77 -19.22 -21.37
N ILE A 29 -15.63 -19.55 -22.00
CA ILE A 29 -15.46 -20.67 -22.94
C ILE A 29 -14.75 -21.86 -22.23
N GLU A 30 -14.90 -21.94 -20.91
CA GLU A 30 -14.31 -22.94 -20.02
C GLU A 30 -12.77 -23.01 -19.93
N GLU A 31 -12.03 -22.33 -20.80
CA GLU A 31 -10.56 -22.29 -20.79
C GLU A 31 -10.00 -21.61 -19.52
N TYR A 32 -8.93 -22.15 -18.95
CA TYR A 32 -8.15 -21.49 -17.89
C TYR A 32 -7.23 -20.42 -18.45
N LYS A 33 -7.30 -19.19 -17.92
CA LYS A 33 -6.49 -18.04 -18.35
C LYS A 33 -5.82 -17.38 -17.16
N ILE A 34 -4.67 -16.75 -17.41
CA ILE A 34 -3.89 -16.02 -16.40
C ILE A 34 -4.20 -14.52 -16.51
N PHE A 35 -4.83 -13.96 -15.49
CA PHE A 35 -4.88 -12.51 -15.30
C PHE A 35 -3.59 -12.05 -14.62
N ARG A 36 -2.93 -11.01 -15.15
CA ARG A 36 -1.74 -10.39 -14.55
C ARG A 36 -2.03 -8.94 -14.22
N ARG A 37 -2.05 -8.61 -12.93
CA ARG A 37 -2.34 -7.27 -12.43
C ARG A 37 -1.11 -6.37 -12.53
N LYS A 38 -1.19 -5.27 -13.29
CA LYS A 38 -0.06 -4.33 -13.49
C LYS A 38 -0.14 -3.10 -12.59
N ASP A 39 -1.33 -2.81 -12.10
CA ASP A 39 -1.83 -1.58 -11.46
C ASP A 39 -1.88 -1.69 -9.92
N LEU A 40 -0.82 -2.19 -9.29
CA LEU A 40 -0.86 -2.48 -7.86
C LEU A 40 -0.77 -1.19 -7.03
N GLY A 41 -1.91 -0.80 -6.47
CA GLY A 41 -2.06 0.32 -5.55
C GLY A 41 -1.12 0.29 -4.34
N LEU A 42 -0.96 1.45 -3.73
CA LEU A 42 -0.07 1.68 -2.59
C LEU A 42 -0.74 1.32 -1.25
N CYS A 43 -0.02 1.51 -0.16
CA CYS A 43 -0.51 1.12 1.15
C CYS A 43 -1.58 2.10 1.65
N SER A 44 -2.77 1.58 1.95
CA SER A 44 -3.87 2.33 2.57
C SER A 44 -3.51 2.97 3.92
N ASN A 45 -2.45 2.50 4.59
CA ASN A 45 -1.94 3.14 5.82
C ASN A 45 -1.33 4.55 5.56
N SER A 46 -1.19 4.97 4.31
CA SER A 46 -0.83 6.36 3.96
C SER A 46 -2.03 7.30 3.94
N TYR A 47 -3.25 6.76 3.94
CA TYR A 47 -4.45 7.50 3.53
C TYR A 47 -4.88 8.55 4.54
N TYR A 48 -4.59 8.37 5.82
CA TYR A 48 -4.94 9.38 6.82
C TYR A 48 -4.27 10.75 6.55
N LYS A 49 -3.13 10.76 5.85
CA LYS A 49 -2.35 11.97 5.55
C LYS A 49 -3.08 12.95 4.64
N PHE A 50 -3.99 12.47 3.82
CA PHE A 50 -4.70 13.35 2.90
C PHE A 50 -5.89 14.07 3.56
N TYR A 51 -6.47 13.51 4.63
CA TYR A 51 -7.63 14.09 5.31
C TYR A 51 -7.38 15.51 5.85
N SER A 52 -6.19 15.79 6.39
CA SER A 52 -5.84 17.12 6.90
C SER A 52 -5.78 18.17 5.79
N HIS A 53 -5.20 17.84 4.63
CA HIS A 53 -5.17 18.75 3.48
C HIS A 53 -6.58 19.07 3.00
N TYR A 54 -7.47 18.08 2.94
CA TYR A 54 -8.83 18.30 2.45
C TYR A 54 -9.73 19.13 3.38
N VAL A 55 -9.51 19.04 4.70
CA VAL A 55 -10.14 19.93 5.68
C VAL A 55 -9.64 21.36 5.49
N ASN A 56 -8.33 21.54 5.33
CA ASN A 56 -7.71 22.86 5.19
C ASN A 56 -8.11 23.59 3.89
N GLU A 57 -8.21 22.87 2.78
CA GLU A 57 -8.62 23.42 1.48
C GLU A 57 -10.16 23.63 1.35
N GLY A 58 -10.94 23.32 2.40
CA GLY A 58 -12.41 23.45 2.39
C GLY A 58 -13.14 22.46 1.47
N ILE A 59 -12.41 21.57 0.78
CA ILE A 59 -12.94 20.53 -0.12
C ILE A 59 -13.79 19.51 0.65
N LEU A 60 -13.43 19.24 1.90
CA LEU A 60 -14.11 18.27 2.74
C LEU A 60 -15.13 18.94 3.68
N GLN A 61 -16.42 18.76 3.39
CA GLN A 61 -17.46 18.96 4.39
C GLN A 61 -17.38 17.86 5.46
N THR A 62 -17.26 18.27 6.72
CA THR A 62 -17.19 17.35 7.87
C THR A 62 -18.54 17.29 8.58
N GLY A 63 -18.94 16.11 9.03
CA GLY A 63 -20.22 15.92 9.68
C GLY A 63 -20.40 14.52 10.26
N ARG A 64 -21.40 14.36 11.12
CA ARG A 64 -21.84 13.05 11.61
C ARG A 64 -23.05 12.57 10.82
N ILE A 65 -22.95 11.39 10.22
CA ILE A 65 -24.10 10.66 9.67
C ILE A 65 -24.44 9.57 10.69
N GLY A 66 -25.45 9.85 11.54
CA GLY A 66 -25.74 9.05 12.73
C GLY A 66 -24.54 9.05 13.70
N LYS A 67 -23.94 7.87 13.91
CA LYS A 67 -22.73 7.71 14.73
C LYS A 67 -21.43 7.66 13.91
N ALA A 68 -21.50 7.66 12.58
CA ALA A 68 -20.35 7.55 11.70
C ALA A 68 -19.86 8.92 11.20
N TYR A 69 -18.57 8.99 10.87
CA TYR A 69 -17.92 10.13 10.24
C TYR A 69 -17.61 9.74 8.78
N SER A 70 -17.98 10.58 7.81
CA SER A 70 -18.05 10.22 6.38
C SER A 70 -17.34 11.24 5.49
N LEU A 71 -16.68 10.78 4.42
CA LEU A 71 -15.67 11.52 3.65
C LEU A 71 -15.66 11.11 2.16
N ALA A 72 -15.47 12.02 1.20
CA ALA A 72 -15.37 11.76 -0.26
C ALA A 72 -14.39 12.73 -0.98
N LEU A 73 -13.35 12.22 -1.67
CA LEU A 73 -12.02 12.90 -1.69
C LEU A 73 -11.00 12.47 -2.78
N ASP A 74 -10.18 13.40 -3.30
CA ASP A 74 -9.11 13.17 -4.32
C ASP A 74 -7.76 13.88 -4.02
N HIS A 75 -6.62 13.30 -4.42
CA HIS A 75 -5.22 13.83 -4.40
C HIS A 75 -4.49 13.99 -3.03
N LYS A 76 -3.17 13.82 -2.82
CA LYS A 76 -2.03 13.53 -3.72
C LYS A 76 -0.83 12.82 -3.04
N PHE A 77 -0.94 12.36 -1.78
CA PHE A 77 0.19 11.80 -0.98
C PHE A 77 -0.08 10.37 -0.49
N ASN A 78 0.90 9.46 -0.69
CA ASN A 78 0.63 8.03 -0.83
C ASN A 78 1.76 7.10 -0.34
N ILE A 79 2.63 7.57 0.56
CA ILE A 79 3.63 6.76 1.27
C ILE A 79 3.36 6.82 2.78
N CYS A 80 3.21 5.66 3.42
CA CYS A 80 3.00 5.57 4.86
C CYS A 80 4.32 5.62 5.64
N ASP A 81 4.26 6.02 6.90
CA ASP A 81 5.45 6.28 7.74
C ASP A 81 6.10 5.02 8.28
N SER A 82 5.44 3.87 8.10
CA SER A 82 5.97 2.60 8.57
C SER A 82 7.28 2.25 7.84
N PRO A 83 8.42 2.16 8.55
CA PRO A 83 9.69 1.77 7.94
C PRO A 83 9.65 0.34 7.37
N ASP A 84 8.77 -0.50 7.92
CA ASP A 84 8.62 -1.91 7.59
C ASP A 84 7.44 -2.17 6.62
N CYS A 85 6.93 -1.13 5.94
CA CYS A 85 5.94 -1.31 4.89
C CYS A 85 6.57 -1.85 3.59
N PHE A 86 6.33 -3.12 3.29
CA PHE A 86 6.80 -3.76 2.05
C PHE A 86 6.29 -3.05 0.78
N VAL A 87 5.00 -2.68 0.75
CA VAL A 87 4.37 -2.01 -0.40
C VAL A 87 5.02 -0.65 -0.70
N CYS A 88 5.33 0.14 0.34
CA CYS A 88 5.89 1.48 0.19
C CYS A 88 7.42 1.51 0.05
N ASN A 89 8.16 0.58 0.68
CA ASN A 89 9.63 0.65 0.76
C ASN A 89 10.36 -0.44 -0.03
N VAL A 90 9.67 -1.47 -0.54
CA VAL A 90 10.31 -2.60 -1.24
C VAL A 90 9.74 -2.84 -2.62
N ARG A 91 8.42 -2.68 -2.82
CA ARG A 91 7.78 -2.98 -4.11
C ARG A 91 7.92 -1.86 -5.16
N ARG A 92 8.81 -0.87 -4.97
CA ARG A 92 8.93 0.31 -5.87
C ARG A 92 10.35 0.70 -6.28
N TRP A 93 10.50 1.10 -7.55
CA TRP A 93 11.77 1.49 -8.17
C TRP A 93 12.44 2.70 -7.50
N ASP A 94 11.67 3.73 -7.14
CA ASP A 94 12.13 4.94 -6.45
C ASP A 94 12.62 4.68 -5.01
N ARG A 95 12.37 3.47 -4.47
CA ARG A 95 12.65 3.10 -3.08
C ARG A 95 13.60 1.92 -2.94
N LEU A 96 14.24 1.46 -4.03
CA LEU A 96 15.26 0.39 -4.02
C LEU A 96 16.31 0.58 -2.91
N HIS A 97 16.77 1.81 -2.69
CA HIS A 97 17.76 2.16 -1.66
C HIS A 97 17.29 1.90 -0.22
N LYS A 98 15.99 1.68 0.04
CA LYS A 98 15.44 1.29 1.35
C LYS A 98 15.40 -0.22 1.57
N ILE A 99 15.54 -1.03 0.52
CA ILE A 99 15.44 -2.51 0.60
C ILE A 99 16.48 -3.13 1.54
N PRO A 100 17.78 -2.77 1.51
CA PRO A 100 18.77 -3.38 2.41
C PRO A 100 18.41 -3.16 3.88
N LEU A 101 18.01 -1.94 4.25
CA LEU A 101 17.62 -1.59 5.61
C LEU A 101 16.32 -2.29 6.05
N PHE A 102 15.35 -2.46 5.14
CA PHE A 102 14.14 -3.23 5.39
C PHE A 102 14.46 -4.70 5.69
N VAL A 103 15.33 -5.33 4.89
CA VAL A 103 15.73 -6.74 5.07
C VAL A 103 16.44 -6.92 6.42
N VAL A 104 17.42 -6.07 6.73
CA VAL A 104 18.14 -6.09 8.02
C VAL A 104 17.18 -5.96 9.19
N ARG A 105 16.26 -4.98 9.18
CA ARG A 105 15.24 -4.80 10.23
C ARG A 105 14.35 -6.03 10.40
N LYS A 106 13.92 -6.64 9.29
CA LYS A 106 13.06 -7.84 9.31
C LYS A 106 13.80 -9.06 9.86
N ILE A 107 15.08 -9.23 9.54
CA ILE A 107 15.94 -10.30 10.10
C ILE A 107 16.14 -10.08 11.61
N ILE A 108 16.55 -8.88 12.04
CA ILE A 108 16.77 -8.55 13.45
C ILE A 108 15.49 -8.81 14.27
N LYS A 109 14.33 -8.32 13.80
CA LYS A 109 13.04 -8.58 14.47
C LYS A 109 12.73 -10.08 14.58
N LYS A 110 12.97 -10.87 13.53
CA LYS A 110 12.74 -12.33 13.54
C LYS A 110 13.68 -13.04 14.52
N LEU A 111 14.95 -12.66 14.57
CA LEU A 111 15.92 -13.20 15.53
C LEU A 111 15.54 -12.83 16.97
N PHE A 112 15.25 -11.56 17.24
CA PHE A 112 14.87 -11.08 18.57
C PHE A 112 13.59 -11.73 19.10
N LEU A 113 12.59 -11.95 18.24
CA LEU A 113 11.42 -12.75 18.58
C LEU A 113 11.81 -14.20 18.92
N LYS A 114 12.64 -14.85 18.09
CA LYS A 114 13.10 -16.22 18.35
C LYS A 114 13.83 -16.35 19.70
N PHE A 115 14.69 -15.40 20.04
CA PHE A 115 15.33 -15.34 21.36
C PHE A 115 14.34 -15.13 22.51
N LYS A 116 13.36 -14.23 22.35
CA LYS A 116 12.32 -13.96 23.37
C LYS A 116 11.38 -15.15 23.62
N PHE A 117 11.19 -16.04 22.63
CA PHE A 117 10.48 -17.31 22.83
C PHE A 117 11.40 -18.39 23.43
N ALA A 118 12.67 -18.45 23.02
CA ALA A 118 13.65 -19.37 23.60
C ALA A 118 13.97 -19.07 25.08
N SER A 119 13.87 -17.80 25.52
CA SER A 119 14.06 -17.40 26.93
C SER A 119 12.78 -17.47 27.78
N LYS A 120 11.73 -18.12 27.27
CA LYS A 120 10.43 -18.30 27.94
C LYS A 120 9.99 -19.77 27.99
N SER A 121 10.90 -20.67 27.59
CA SER A 121 10.82 -22.13 27.75
C SER A 121 11.88 -22.59 28.73
#